data_AF-A0A3M2VL08-F1
#
_entry.id   AF-A0A3M2VL08-F1
#
_cell.length_a   1.000
_cell.length_b   1.000
_cell.length_c   1.000
_cell.angle_alpha   90.00
_cell.angle_beta   90.00
_cell.angle_gamma   90.00
#
_symmetry.space_group_name_H-M   'P 1'
#
loop_
_entity.id
_entity.type
_entity.pdbx_description
1 polymer ?
#
loop_
_entity_poly.entity_id
_entity_poly.type
_entity_poly.pdbx_seq_one_letter_code
_entity_poly.pdbx_strand_id
1 'polypeptide(L)'
;MRMQQLDDDLAQSIGVRVQWLRAGLLLVSVALAGLAVAWGGAIAFVGLIAPHIAKRLMPPGFTGQALMAALIGANLVMLADLAGRTLFLPLDLPAGIFVAVLGTPFFLYLLINQRH
;
A
#
# COMPACT_ATOMS: atom_id res chain seq x y z
N MET A 1 -18.71 4.22 -11.46
CA MET A 1 -18.35 3.65 -12.78
C MET A 1 -18.47 4.66 -13.92
N ARG A 2 -19.59 5.40 -14.08
CA ARG A 2 -19.75 6.36 -15.20
C ARG A 2 -18.75 7.53 -15.24
N MET A 3 -18.29 8.04 -14.09
CA MET A 3 -17.30 9.13 -14.04
C MET A 3 -15.91 8.73 -14.50
N GLN A 4 -15.44 7.51 -14.19
CA GLN A 4 -14.14 7.03 -14.65
C GLN A 4 -14.09 6.76 -16.15
N GLN A 5 -15.21 6.32 -16.73
CA GLN A 5 -15.32 6.13 -18.19
C GLN A 5 -15.30 7.48 -18.92
N LEU A 6 -15.97 8.49 -18.37
CA LEU A 6 -15.97 9.84 -18.94
C LEU A 6 -14.56 10.47 -18.90
N ASP A 7 -13.78 10.22 -17.84
CA ASP A 7 -12.40 10.69 -17.69
C ASP A 7 -11.43 9.93 -18.62
N ASP A 8 -11.58 8.61 -18.76
CA ASP A 8 -10.80 7.79 -19.70
C ASP A 8 -11.12 8.18 -21.17
N ASP A 9 -12.37 8.48 -21.51
CA ASP A 9 -12.80 8.94 -22.83
C ASP A 9 -12.31 10.38 -23.11
N LEU A 10 -12.37 11.27 -22.10
CA LEU A 10 -11.78 12.61 -22.17
C LEU A 10 -10.25 12.52 -22.38
N ALA A 11 -9.55 11.67 -21.64
CA ALA A 11 -8.10 11.47 -21.77
C ALA A 11 -7.69 10.87 -23.13
N GLN A 12 -8.47 9.92 -23.66
CA GLN A 12 -8.26 9.39 -25.01
C GLN A 12 -8.49 10.45 -26.10
N SER A 13 -9.46 11.34 -25.90
CA SER A 13 -9.76 12.42 -26.87
C SER A 13 -8.63 13.45 -27.03
N ILE A 14 -7.77 13.59 -26.01
CA ILE A 14 -6.57 14.46 -26.03
C ILE A 14 -5.31 13.72 -26.52
N GLY A 15 -5.45 12.48 -27.01
CA GLY A 15 -4.36 11.68 -27.59
C GLY A 15 -3.55 10.87 -26.59
N VAL A 16 -3.92 10.86 -25.31
CA VAL A 16 -3.23 10.06 -24.29
C VAL A 16 -3.65 8.60 -24.45
N ARG A 17 -2.68 7.73 -24.71
CA ARG A 17 -2.93 6.28 -24.78
C ARG A 17 -3.04 5.71 -23.37
N VAL A 18 -4.19 5.91 -22.73
CA VAL A 18 -4.49 5.51 -21.35
C VAL A 18 -4.10 4.04 -21.05
N GLN A 19 -4.34 3.15 -22.02
CA GLN A 19 -3.98 1.72 -21.94
C GLN A 19 -2.47 1.50 -21.72
N TRP A 20 -1.62 2.22 -22.47
CA TRP A 20 -0.15 2.09 -22.38
C TRP A 20 0.40 2.70 -21.09
N LEU A 21 -0.16 3.83 -20.66
CA LEU A 21 0.20 4.44 -19.39
C LEU A 21 -0.15 3.52 -18.21
N ARG A 22 -1.35 2.92 -18.24
CA ARG A 22 -1.81 1.96 -17.22
C ARG A 22 -0.91 0.72 -17.20
N ALA A 23 -0.56 0.18 -18.36
CA ALA A 23 0.37 -0.94 -18.47
C ALA A 23 1.75 -0.60 -17.89
N GLY A 24 2.30 0.58 -18.21
CA GLY A 24 3.58 1.04 -17.65
C GLY A 24 3.56 1.20 -16.13
N LEU A 25 2.51 1.81 -15.59
CA LEU A 25 2.34 1.98 -14.14
C LEU A 25 2.19 0.63 -13.41
N LEU A 26 1.45 -0.32 -14.00
CA LEU A 26 1.33 -1.67 -13.46
C LEU A 26 2.67 -2.40 -13.45
N LEU A 27 3.43 -2.32 -14.54
CA LEU A 27 4.77 -2.92 -14.63
C LEU A 27 5.71 -2.38 -13.54
N VAL A 28 5.76 -1.06 -13.38
CA VAL A 28 6.57 -0.40 -12.34
C VAL A 28 6.09 -0.80 -10.95
N SER A 29 4.79 -0.82 -10.71
CA SER A 29 4.22 -1.19 -9.41
C SER A 29 4.54 -2.64 -9.05
N VAL A 30 4.42 -3.58 -9.99
CA VAL A 30 4.74 -4.99 -9.78
C VAL A 30 6.23 -5.19 -9.58
N ALA A 31 7.09 -4.50 -10.34
CA ALA A 31 8.53 -4.59 -10.18
C ALA A 31 8.98 -4.09 -8.79
N LEU A 32 8.48 -2.93 -8.35
CA LEU A 32 8.77 -2.36 -7.03
C LEU A 32 8.25 -3.26 -5.90
N ALA A 33 7.01 -3.72 -5.99
CA ALA A 33 6.42 -4.61 -4.99
C ALA A 33 7.15 -5.97 -4.93
N GLY A 34 7.49 -6.54 -6.08
CA GLY A 34 8.21 -7.80 -6.19
C GLY A 34 9.61 -7.72 -5.58
N LEU A 35 10.37 -6.64 -5.87
CA LEU A 35 11.69 -6.41 -5.27
C LEU A 35 11.60 -6.25 -3.75
N ALA A 36 10.61 -5.51 -3.26
CA ALA A 36 10.39 -5.33 -1.82
C ALA A 36 10.07 -6.67 -1.12
N VAL A 37 9.23 -7.51 -1.73
CA VAL A 37 8.86 -8.83 -1.17
C VAL A 37 10.02 -9.82 -1.26
N ALA A 38 10.83 -9.78 -2.32
CA ALA A 38 11.98 -10.66 -2.48
C ALA A 38 13.03 -10.46 -1.37
N TRP A 39 13.18 -9.23 -0.86
CA TRP A 39 14.12 -8.90 0.22
C TRP A 39 13.49 -8.98 1.61
N GLY A 40 12.30 -8.40 1.79
CA GLY A 40 11.64 -8.26 3.10
C GLY A 40 10.66 -9.37 3.46
N GLY A 41 10.38 -10.29 2.54
CA GLY A 41 9.29 -11.25 2.67
C GLY A 41 7.91 -10.63 2.40
N ALA A 42 6.87 -11.46 2.38
CA ALA A 42 5.51 -11.01 2.13
C ALA A 42 4.95 -10.25 3.35
N ILE A 43 4.70 -8.94 3.18
CA ILE A 43 4.11 -8.08 4.21
C ILE A 43 2.68 -7.70 3.78
N ALA A 44 1.69 -8.37 4.37
CA ALA A 44 0.28 -8.10 4.10
C ALA A 44 -0.16 -6.77 4.74
N PHE A 45 -1.25 -6.19 4.23
CA PHE A 45 -1.97 -5.01 4.77
C PHE A 45 -1.29 -3.63 4.64
N VAL A 46 0.04 -3.53 4.64
CA VAL A 46 0.74 -2.23 4.53
C VAL A 46 0.34 -1.49 3.26
N GLY A 47 0.28 -2.18 2.12
CA GLY A 47 -0.14 -1.61 0.84
C GLY A 47 -1.60 -1.13 0.78
N LEU A 48 -2.44 -1.50 1.75
CA LEU A 48 -3.83 -1.04 1.86
C LEU A 48 -3.97 0.10 2.88
N ILE A 49 -3.30 -0.04 4.04
CA ILE A 49 -3.40 0.93 5.14
C ILE A 49 -2.66 2.23 4.80
N ALA A 50 -1.43 2.13 4.29
CA ALA A 50 -0.58 3.29 4.04
C ALA A 50 -1.18 4.32 3.06
N PRO A 51 -1.70 3.94 1.88
CA PRO A 51 -2.33 4.90 0.98
C PRO A 51 -3.66 5.44 1.51
N HIS A 52 -4.37 4.67 2.35
CA HIS A 52 -5.61 5.14 2.96
C HIS A 52 -5.36 6.25 3.98
N ILE A 53 -4.34 6.08 4.83
CA ILE A 53 -3.92 7.12 5.78
C ILE A 53 -3.35 8.33 5.02
N ALA A 54 -2.50 8.10 4.01
CA ALA A 54 -1.94 9.18 3.20
C ALA A 54 -3.01 10.05 2.53
N LYS A 55 -4.10 9.45 2.02
CA LYS A 55 -5.24 10.18 1.45
C LYS A 55 -5.98 11.04 2.47
N ARG A 56 -5.93 10.67 3.77
CA ARG A 56 -6.58 11.42 4.85
C ARG A 56 -5.74 12.60 5.33
N LEU A 57 -4.41 12.51 5.22
CA LEU A 57 -3.47 13.52 5.69
C LEU A 57 -3.07 14.52 4.59
N MET A 58 -3.05 14.10 3.34
CA MET A 58 -2.55 14.88 2.21
C MET A 58 -3.69 15.39 1.32
N PRO A 59 -3.65 16.65 0.84
CA PRO A 59 -4.60 17.12 -0.16
C PRO A 59 -4.57 16.25 -1.45
N PRO A 60 -5.64 16.28 -2.27
CA PRO A 60 -5.73 15.48 -3.49
C PRO A 60 -4.57 15.80 -4.45
N GLY A 61 -3.69 14.81 -4.66
CA GLY A 61 -2.54 14.91 -5.55
C GLY A 61 -1.74 13.62 -5.59
N PHE A 62 -1.38 13.14 -6.79
CA PHE A 62 -0.74 11.83 -6.97
C PHE A 62 0.64 11.74 -6.30
N THR A 63 1.52 12.72 -6.54
CA THR A 63 2.91 12.70 -6.07
C THR A 63 3.00 12.83 -4.54
N GLY A 64 2.22 13.74 -3.96
CA GLY A 64 2.19 13.94 -2.50
C GLY A 64 1.62 12.72 -1.77
N GLN A 65 0.49 12.18 -2.24
CA GLN A 65 -0.11 11.00 -1.63
C GLN A 65 0.77 9.76 -1.76
N ALA A 66 1.45 9.58 -2.90
CA ALA A 66 2.39 8.47 -3.08
C ALA A 66 3.58 8.55 -2.11
N LEU A 67 4.17 9.75 -1.93
CA LEU A 67 5.29 9.94 -1.00
C LEU A 67 4.88 9.69 0.45
N MET A 68 3.73 10.22 0.90
CA MET A 68 3.25 9.95 2.25
C MET A 68 2.86 8.50 2.47
N ALA A 69 2.26 7.85 1.47
CA ALA A 69 1.98 6.42 1.55
C ALA A 69 3.28 5.61 1.72
N ALA A 70 4.35 5.97 0.99
CA ALA A 70 5.64 5.33 1.17
C ALA A 70 6.22 5.55 2.57
N LEU A 71 6.16 6.77 3.10
CA LEU A 71 6.67 7.10 4.45
C LEU A 71 5.89 6.39 5.56
N ILE A 72 4.56 6.41 5.48
CA ILE A 72 3.68 5.73 6.46
C ILE A 72 3.91 4.22 6.39
N GLY A 73 3.99 3.66 5.18
CA GLY A 73 4.27 2.23 4.98
C GLY A 73 5.63 1.83 5.54
N ALA A 74 6.68 2.62 5.28
CA ALA A 74 8.02 2.37 5.80
C ALA A 74 8.06 2.41 7.33
N ASN A 75 7.41 3.40 7.95
CA ASN A 75 7.36 3.52 9.41
C ASN A 75 6.61 2.33 10.05
N LEU A 76 5.50 1.92 9.44
CA LEU A 76 4.70 0.78 9.92
C LEU A 76 5.50 -0.54 9.85
N VAL A 77 6.21 -0.77 8.74
CA VAL A 77 7.08 -1.95 8.58
C VAL A 77 8.23 -1.92 9.57
N MET A 78 8.89 -0.78 9.76
CA MET A 78 10.01 -0.64 10.68
C MET A 78 9.59 -0.92 12.13
N LEU A 79 8.45 -0.38 12.58
CA LEU A 79 7.93 -0.64 13.93
C LEU A 79 7.57 -2.12 14.11
N ALA A 80 7.03 -2.76 13.08
CA ALA A 80 6.68 -4.17 13.14
C ALA A 80 7.92 -5.09 13.13
N ASP A 81 8.95 -4.78 12.36
CA ASP A 81 10.25 -5.50 12.39
C ASP A 81 10.91 -5.36 13.76
N LEU A 82 10.90 -4.16 14.34
CA LEU A 82 11.44 -3.91 15.68
C LEU A 82 10.66 -4.68 16.76
N ALA A 83 9.33 -4.65 16.72
CA ALA A 83 8.49 -5.39 17.65
C ALA A 83 8.69 -6.92 17.52
N GLY A 84 8.78 -7.43 16.29
CA GLY A 84 9.01 -8.86 16.04
C GLY A 84 10.35 -9.34 16.58
N ARG A 85 11.42 -8.54 16.41
CA ARG A 85 12.76 -8.86 16.92
C ARG A 85 12.90 -8.74 18.44
N THR A 86 12.15 -7.84 19.08
CA THR A 86 12.31 -7.54 20.53
C THR A 86 11.43 -8.42 21.42
N LEU A 87 10.26 -8.86 20.96
CA LEU A 87 9.31 -9.61 21.79
C LEU A 87 9.56 -11.14 21.81
N PHE A 88 10.35 -11.70 20.89
CA PHE A 88 10.43 -13.16 20.67
C PHE A 88 11.84 -13.74 20.63
N LEU A 89 12.75 -13.33 21.52
CA LEU A 89 13.96 -14.13 21.74
C LEU A 89 13.59 -15.50 22.38
N PRO A 90 14.10 -16.65 21.87
CA PRO A 90 15.22 -16.82 20.95
C PRO A 90 14.83 -17.29 19.52
N LEU A 91 13.57 -17.19 19.12
CA LEU A 91 13.13 -17.59 17.78
C LEU A 91 13.11 -16.37 16.84
N ASP A 92 13.99 -16.36 15.85
CA ASP A 92 13.98 -15.39 14.75
C ASP A 92 12.76 -15.63 13.84
N LEU A 93 11.58 -15.17 14.26
CA LEU A 93 10.39 -15.18 13.42
C LEU A 93 10.51 -14.10 12.33
N PRO A 94 10.21 -14.42 11.06
CA PRO A 94 10.19 -13.44 9.99
C PRO A 94 9.22 -12.30 10.32
N ALA A 95 9.69 -11.05 10.19
CA ALA A 95 8.92 -9.85 10.50
C ALA A 95 7.55 -9.80 9.81
N GLY A 96 7.42 -10.40 8.63
CA GLY A 96 6.15 -10.50 7.89
C GLY A 96 5.04 -11.24 8.64
N ILE A 97 5.36 -12.23 9.48
CA ILE A 97 4.37 -12.96 10.29
C ILE A 97 3.84 -12.04 11.41
N PHE A 98 4.71 -11.25 12.04
CA PHE A 98 4.32 -10.27 13.05
C PHE A 98 3.44 -9.17 12.49
N VAL A 99 3.82 -8.61 11.33
CA VAL A 99 3.00 -7.61 10.64
C VAL A 99 1.63 -8.20 10.30
N ALA A 100 1.57 -9.45 9.84
CA ALA A 100 0.30 -10.10 9.52
C ALA A 100 -0.56 -10.31 10.77
N VAL A 101 0.01 -10.80 11.88
CA VAL A 101 -0.73 -11.04 13.13
C VAL A 101 -1.24 -9.75 13.76
N LEU A 102 -0.45 -8.66 13.73
CA LEU A 102 -0.88 -7.35 14.23
C LEU A 102 -1.79 -6.59 13.24
N GLY A 103 -1.56 -6.77 11.94
CA GLY A 103 -2.34 -6.15 10.88
C GLY A 103 -3.74 -6.73 10.73
N THR A 104 -3.91 -8.03 10.99
CA THR A 104 -5.19 -8.74 10.93
C THR A 104 -6.26 -8.12 11.84
N PRO A 105 -6.03 -7.88 13.15
CA PRO A 105 -7.02 -7.24 14.03
C PRO A 105 -7.28 -5.78 13.63
N PHE A 106 -6.28 -5.04 13.14
CA PHE A 106 -6.48 -3.68 12.63
C PHE A 106 -7.37 -3.65 11.38
N PHE A 107 -7.16 -4.59 10.47
CA PHE A 107 -7.98 -4.72 9.26
C PHE A 107 -9.40 -5.17 9.57
N LEU A 108 -9.57 -6.11 10.51
CA LEU A 108 -10.86 -6.49 11.07
C LEU A 108 -11.59 -5.30 11.70
N TYR A 109 -10.87 -4.50 12.50
CA TYR A 109 -11.42 -3.29 13.10
C TYR A 109 -11.88 -2.27 12.05
N LEU A 110 -11.05 -2.00 11.02
CA LEU A 110 -11.41 -1.13 9.91
C LEU A 110 -12.63 -1.64 9.13
N LEU A 111 -12.71 -2.95 8.87
CA LEU A 111 -13.82 -3.58 8.17
C LEU A 111 -15.14 -3.44 8.95
N ILE A 112 -15.09 -3.61 10.27
CA ILE A 112 -16.25 -3.44 11.15
C ILE A 112 -16.67 -1.97 11.21
N ASN A 113 -15.70 -1.04 11.31
CA ASN A 113 -15.98 0.38 11.46
C ASN A 113 -16.48 1.06 10.16
N GLN A 114 -16.21 0.50 8.98
CA GLN A 114 -16.76 0.98 7.71
C GLN A 114 -18.17 0.45 7.40
N ARG A 115 -18.77 -0.35 8.29
CA ARG A 115 -20.17 -0.82 8.11
C ARG A 115 -21.23 0.15 8.63
N HIS A 116 -20.87 1.39 8.96
CA HIS A 116 -21.81 2.47 9.29
C HIS A 116 -21.58 3.69 8.40
#